data_AF-A0A5E4N668-F1
#
_entry.id   AF-A0A5E4N668-F1
#
_cell.length_a   1.000
_cell.length_b   1.000
_cell.length_c   1.000
_cell.angle_alpha   90.00
_cell.angle_beta   90.00
_cell.angle_gamma   90.00
#
_symmetry.space_group_name_H-M   'P 1'
#
loop_
_entity.id
_entity.type
_entity.pdbx_description
1 polymer ?
#
loop_
_entity_poly.entity_id
_entity_poly.type
_entity_poly.pdbx_seq_one_letter_code
_entity_poly.pdbx_strand_id
1 'polypeptide(L)'
;MADKDNEEVELTIADEAVVTKYKTAGEIANRVLVEIIEKCIEGASVRDICIWGDNLILEETSKVFKKEKEMKKGIAFPVCISANSCICHFSPIMSEPDHVIAKDDVLKIDLAVHIDGFISIVAHTIVVGISSDNKINDKRADCFLAAHFASQAALRLMRPGNDTYQITEMIMKVCKEFDCKPVEGMLSHQLKQFKLDGPKSIIQNPTESHRKDHEKATIEANEVYALDILVSTGSGAARETTAKVSIFKKTDEVYPLKLRASRRNCCSVQIYSTSDNYWTCPDNRITV
;
A
#
# COMPACT_ATOMS: atom_id res chain seq x y z
N MET A 1 -12.37 -42.31 -5.02
CA MET A 1 -11.07 -42.26 -4.32
C MET A 1 -11.03 -40.89 -3.68
N ALA A 2 -11.02 -40.84 -2.35
CA ALA A 2 -11.03 -39.58 -1.62
C ALA A 2 -9.76 -38.81 -1.94
N ASP A 3 -9.92 -37.57 -2.42
CA ASP A 3 -8.86 -36.59 -2.47
C ASP A 3 -8.31 -36.46 -1.05
N LYS A 4 -7.05 -36.84 -0.86
CA LYS A 4 -6.31 -36.43 0.32
C LYS A 4 -6.14 -34.93 0.16
N ASP A 5 -6.89 -34.17 0.94
CA ASP A 5 -6.63 -32.76 1.21
C ASP A 5 -5.15 -32.64 1.61
N ASN A 6 -4.34 -32.28 0.62
CA ASN A 6 -2.99 -31.84 0.84
C ASN A 6 -3.15 -30.43 1.40
N GLU A 7 -3.42 -30.31 2.70
CA GLU A 7 -3.37 -29.03 3.40
C GLU A 7 -1.97 -28.46 3.12
N GLU A 8 -1.88 -27.53 2.17
CA GLU A 8 -0.64 -26.83 1.87
C GLU A 8 -0.18 -26.17 3.17
N VAL A 9 0.92 -26.69 3.72
CA VAL A 9 1.51 -26.17 4.95
C VAL A 9 1.87 -24.72 4.69
N GLU A 10 1.22 -23.80 5.40
CA GLU A 10 1.48 -22.37 5.26
C GLU A 10 2.95 -22.06 5.61
N LEU A 11 3.69 -21.55 4.62
CA LEU A 11 5.06 -21.11 4.81
C LEU A 11 5.08 -19.78 5.58
N THR A 12 5.75 -19.75 6.72
CA THR A 12 5.84 -18.58 7.60
C THR A 12 7.28 -18.12 7.79
N ILE A 13 7.47 -16.95 8.41
CA ILE A 13 8.81 -16.43 8.75
C ILE A 13 9.54 -17.21 9.86
N ALA A 14 8.95 -18.32 10.35
CA ALA A 14 9.69 -19.30 11.14
C ALA A 14 10.78 -20.01 10.31
N ASP A 15 10.64 -20.02 8.98
CA ASP A 15 11.65 -20.50 8.04
C ASP A 15 12.54 -19.34 7.56
N GLU A 16 13.87 -19.52 7.70
CA GLU A 16 14.87 -18.56 7.27
C GLU A 16 14.85 -18.31 5.76
N ALA A 17 14.46 -19.30 4.95
CA ALA A 17 14.29 -19.14 3.51
C ALA A 17 13.16 -18.15 3.19
N VAL A 18 12.06 -18.19 3.95
CA VAL A 18 10.95 -17.25 3.82
C VAL A 18 11.39 -15.84 4.22
N VAL A 19 12.13 -15.71 5.33
CA VAL A 19 12.71 -14.43 5.76
C VAL A 19 13.63 -13.83 4.68
N THR A 20 14.44 -14.67 4.03
CA THR A 20 15.35 -14.24 2.94
C THR A 20 14.56 -13.69 1.74
N LYS A 21 13.44 -14.32 1.38
CA LYS A 21 12.56 -13.86 0.29
C LYS A 21 11.92 -12.51 0.63
N TYR A 22 11.40 -12.33 1.84
CA TYR A 22 10.88 -11.03 2.30
C TYR A 22 11.95 -9.93 2.30
N LYS A 23 13.15 -10.21 2.82
CA LYS A 23 14.27 -9.25 2.83
C LYS A 23 14.65 -8.84 1.40
N THR A 24 14.77 -9.81 0.50
CA THR A 24 15.11 -9.54 -0.91
C THR A 24 14.03 -8.68 -1.58
N ALA A 25 12.74 -8.99 -1.35
CA ALA A 25 11.63 -8.18 -1.86
C ALA A 25 11.70 -6.73 -1.31
N GLY A 26 11.96 -6.57 -0.01
CA GLY A 26 12.06 -5.26 0.65
C GLY A 26 13.28 -4.45 0.20
N GLU A 27 14.43 -5.08 -0.04
CA GLU A 27 15.61 -4.42 -0.59
C GLU A 27 15.34 -3.87 -1.99
N ILE A 28 14.65 -4.65 -2.85
CA ILE A 28 14.24 -4.19 -4.18
C ILE A 28 13.25 -3.03 -4.05
N ALA A 29 12.21 -3.18 -3.22
CA ALA A 29 11.18 -2.15 -3.02
C ALA A 29 11.78 -0.82 -2.54
N ASN A 30 12.67 -0.86 -1.54
CA ASN A 30 13.32 0.34 -1.00
C ASN A 30 14.20 1.04 -2.03
N ARG A 31 14.98 0.29 -2.82
CA ARG A 31 15.83 0.87 -3.86
C ARG A 31 14.99 1.52 -4.95
N VAL A 32 13.97 0.82 -5.46
CA VAL A 32 13.08 1.37 -6.50
C VAL A 32 12.36 2.62 -6.00
N LEU A 33 11.91 2.62 -4.74
CA LEU A 33 11.30 3.79 -4.11
C LEU A 33 12.23 5.01 -4.14
N VAL A 34 13.51 4.85 -3.77
CA VAL A 34 14.48 5.96 -3.81
C VAL A 34 14.64 6.50 -5.22
N GLU A 35 14.77 5.64 -6.23
CA GLU A 35 14.90 6.09 -7.62
C GLU A 35 13.63 6.78 -8.15
N ILE A 36 12.44 6.34 -7.71
CA ILE A 36 11.17 7.02 -8.03
C ILE A 36 11.13 8.41 -7.38
N ILE A 37 11.52 8.53 -6.10
CA ILE A 37 11.58 9.81 -5.39
C ILE A 37 12.48 10.80 -6.15
N GLU A 38 13.63 10.35 -6.65
CA GLU A 38 14.55 11.19 -7.44
C GLU A 38 13.94 11.66 -8.77
N LYS A 39 13.00 10.91 -9.34
CA LYS A 39 12.28 11.28 -10.57
C LYS A 39 11.07 12.16 -10.34
N CYS A 40 10.56 12.25 -9.12
CA CYS A 40 9.43 13.10 -8.75
C CYS A 40 9.82 14.58 -8.67
N ILE A 41 10.13 15.17 -9.83
CA ILE A 41 10.50 16.57 -9.99
C ILE A 41 9.37 17.37 -10.66
N GLU A 42 9.39 18.70 -10.47
CA GLU A 42 8.45 19.61 -11.14
C GLU A 42 8.48 19.43 -12.67
N GLY A 43 7.29 19.35 -13.27
CA GLY A 43 7.08 19.13 -14.70
C GLY A 43 7.10 17.66 -15.15
N ALA A 44 7.45 16.72 -14.27
CA ALA A 44 7.44 15.31 -14.62
C ALA A 44 6.01 14.73 -14.66
N SER A 45 5.80 13.77 -15.58
CA SER A 45 4.56 13.02 -15.73
C SER A 45 4.48 11.92 -14.67
N VAL A 46 3.41 11.90 -13.87
CA VAL A 46 3.16 10.80 -12.93
C VAL A 46 3.02 9.47 -13.67
N ARG A 47 2.28 9.44 -14.78
CA ARG A 47 2.11 8.24 -15.61
C ARG A 47 3.43 7.63 -16.04
N ASP A 48 4.32 8.45 -16.60
CA ASP A 48 5.60 7.97 -17.13
C ASP A 48 6.46 7.40 -16.00
N ILE A 49 6.43 8.03 -14.82
CA ILE A 49 7.15 7.53 -13.64
C ILE A 49 6.56 6.19 -13.16
N CYS A 50 5.23 6.05 -13.09
CA CYS A 50 4.59 4.78 -12.72
C CYS A 50 5.00 3.64 -13.66
N ILE A 51 4.89 3.85 -14.98
CA ILE A 51 5.28 2.85 -16.00
C ILE A 51 6.77 2.51 -15.89
N TRP A 52 7.61 3.53 -15.71
CA TRP A 52 9.03 3.33 -15.54
C TRP A 52 9.36 2.52 -14.28
N GLY A 53 8.73 2.85 -13.15
CA GLY A 53 8.94 2.17 -11.86
C GLY A 53 8.50 0.71 -11.90
N ASP A 54 7.34 0.42 -12.51
CA ASP A 54 6.87 -0.97 -12.72
C ASP A 54 7.89 -1.79 -13.55
N ASN A 55 8.41 -1.21 -14.63
CA ASN A 55 9.44 -1.86 -15.44
C ASN A 55 10.73 -2.12 -14.65
N LEU A 56 11.13 -1.18 -13.80
CA LEU A 56 12.31 -1.34 -12.95
C LEU A 56 12.12 -2.47 -11.92
N ILE A 57 10.94 -2.61 -11.32
CA ILE A 57 10.63 -3.74 -10.43
C ILE A 57 10.78 -5.08 -11.17
N LEU A 58 10.24 -5.17 -12.38
CA LEU A 58 10.36 -6.38 -13.20
C LEU A 58 11.82 -6.69 -13.57
N GLU A 59 12.60 -5.66 -13.90
CA GLU A 59 14.02 -5.81 -14.19
C GLU A 59 14.79 -6.31 -12.97
N GLU A 60 14.58 -5.71 -11.79
CA GLU A 60 15.32 -6.05 -10.57
C GLU A 60 14.94 -7.42 -10.02
N THR A 61 13.66 -7.78 -10.04
CA THR A 61 13.22 -9.13 -9.65
C THR A 61 13.73 -10.21 -10.61
N SER A 62 13.95 -9.90 -11.89
CA SER A 62 14.57 -10.83 -12.83
C SER A 62 16.03 -11.20 -12.46
N LYS A 63 16.73 -10.33 -11.72
CA LYS A 63 18.15 -10.49 -11.35
C LYS A 63 18.37 -11.45 -10.17
N VAL A 64 17.36 -11.69 -9.34
CA VAL A 64 17.44 -12.56 -8.13
C VAL A 64 16.85 -13.95 -8.39
N PHE A 65 17.22 -14.97 -7.60
CA PHE A 65 16.67 -16.34 -7.69
C PHE A 65 16.67 -16.98 -9.10
N LYS A 66 17.68 -16.69 -9.94
CA LYS A 66 17.74 -17.14 -11.35
C LYS A 66 17.74 -18.66 -11.56
N LYS A 67 18.16 -19.43 -10.54
CA LYS A 67 18.20 -20.89 -10.60
C LYS A 67 16.80 -21.51 -10.50
N GLU A 68 15.84 -20.78 -9.94
CA GLU A 68 14.48 -21.25 -9.68
C GLU A 68 13.54 -20.74 -10.78
N LYS A 69 13.50 -21.46 -11.90
CA LYS A 69 12.80 -21.03 -13.12
C LYS A 69 11.28 -20.92 -12.96
N GLU A 70 10.70 -21.66 -12.01
CA GLU A 70 9.25 -21.70 -11.77
C GLU A 70 8.80 -20.72 -10.68
N MET A 71 9.75 -20.07 -9.98
CA MET A 71 9.43 -19.11 -8.93
C MET A 71 8.77 -17.86 -9.52
N LYS A 72 7.59 -17.53 -9.00
CA LYS A 72 6.88 -16.30 -9.34
C LYS A 72 7.48 -15.12 -8.58
N LYS A 73 7.80 -14.05 -9.30
CA LYS A 73 8.40 -12.83 -8.73
C LYS A 73 8.06 -11.64 -9.61
N GLY A 74 7.97 -10.46 -9.03
CA GLY A 74 7.60 -9.25 -9.76
C GLY A 74 6.83 -8.27 -8.90
N ILE A 75 5.89 -7.58 -9.54
CA ILE A 75 5.03 -6.56 -8.95
C ILE A 75 3.92 -7.24 -8.14
N ALA A 76 3.79 -6.86 -6.86
CA ALA A 76 2.64 -7.24 -6.02
C ALA A 76 1.60 -6.13 -5.93
N PHE A 77 2.04 -4.88 -6.00
CA PHE A 77 1.22 -3.69 -6.07
C PHE A 77 1.92 -2.72 -7.02
N PRO A 78 1.23 -2.21 -8.06
CA PRO A 78 1.86 -1.37 -9.06
C PRO A 78 2.28 -0.04 -8.43
N VAL A 79 3.24 0.62 -9.08
CA VAL A 79 3.67 1.95 -8.63
C VAL A 79 2.51 2.93 -8.74
N CYS A 80 2.15 3.54 -7.61
CA CYS A 80 1.13 4.57 -7.51
C CYS A 80 1.75 5.86 -6.97
N ILE A 81 1.34 7.01 -7.52
CA ILE A 81 1.79 8.33 -7.06
C ILE A 81 0.57 9.23 -6.88
N SER A 82 0.08 9.34 -5.64
CA SER A 82 -1.12 10.11 -5.29
C SER A 82 -0.77 11.53 -4.82
N ALA A 83 -1.17 12.52 -5.61
CA ALA A 83 -0.91 13.93 -5.33
C ALA A 83 -1.93 14.57 -4.38
N ASN A 84 -1.45 15.37 -3.43
CA ASN A 84 -2.20 16.27 -2.56
C ASN A 84 -3.36 15.59 -1.82
N SER A 85 -4.60 15.91 -2.18
CA SER A 85 -5.83 15.41 -1.56
C SER A 85 -6.23 14.01 -2.03
N CYS A 86 -5.65 13.51 -3.12
CA CYS A 86 -5.78 12.10 -3.53
C CYS A 86 -5.17 11.23 -2.43
N ILE A 87 -5.95 10.32 -1.86
CA ILE A 87 -5.55 9.51 -0.70
C ILE A 87 -4.55 8.45 -1.13
N CYS A 88 -4.89 7.65 -2.14
CA CYS A 88 -4.08 6.51 -2.55
C CYS A 88 -4.39 6.08 -4.00
N HIS A 89 -3.54 5.17 -4.51
CA HIS A 89 -3.78 4.32 -5.68
C HIS A 89 -3.88 5.02 -7.04
N PHE A 90 -3.23 6.18 -7.20
CA PHE A 90 -3.14 6.88 -8.49
C PHE A 90 -2.06 6.31 -9.39
N SER A 91 -2.52 5.47 -10.32
CA SER A 91 -1.73 4.91 -11.42
C SER A 91 -2.51 5.11 -12.73
N PRO A 92 -2.40 6.29 -13.38
CA PRO A 92 -3.25 6.66 -14.51
C PRO A 92 -2.92 5.86 -15.77
N ILE A 93 -3.95 5.29 -16.40
CA ILE A 93 -3.82 4.61 -17.69
C ILE A 93 -3.74 5.62 -18.85
N MET A 94 -3.27 5.17 -20.02
CA MET A 94 -3.07 6.03 -21.20
C MET A 94 -4.30 6.82 -21.64
N SER A 95 -5.51 6.27 -21.41
CA SER A 95 -6.78 6.89 -21.79
C SER A 95 -7.34 7.88 -20.77
N GLU A 96 -6.79 7.93 -19.56
CA GLU A 96 -7.21 8.87 -18.51
C GLU A 96 -6.32 10.12 -18.50
N PRO A 97 -6.70 11.20 -17.81
CA PRO A 97 -5.82 12.34 -17.59
C PRO A 97 -4.56 11.97 -16.81
N ASP A 98 -3.46 12.66 -17.08
CA ASP A 98 -2.22 12.54 -16.30
C ASP A 98 -2.16 13.64 -15.22
N HIS A 99 -1.30 13.43 -14.22
CA HIS A 99 -0.89 14.49 -13.29
C HIS A 99 0.53 14.92 -13.61
N VAL A 100 0.70 16.19 -14.01
CA VAL A 100 2.02 16.80 -14.17
C VAL A 100 2.41 17.39 -12.82
N ILE A 101 3.50 16.89 -12.27
CA ILE A 101 3.97 17.27 -10.92
C ILE A 101 4.24 18.78 -10.88
N ALA A 102 3.63 19.46 -9.91
CA ALA A 102 3.85 20.88 -9.67
C ALA A 102 4.79 21.09 -8.48
N LYS A 103 5.38 22.29 -8.41
CA LYS A 103 6.08 22.74 -7.21
C LYS A 103 5.13 22.70 -6.00
N ASP A 104 5.66 22.31 -4.84
CA ASP A 104 4.94 22.22 -3.56
C ASP A 104 3.87 21.11 -3.50
N ASP A 105 3.76 20.26 -4.54
CA ASP A 105 2.91 19.07 -4.48
C ASP A 105 3.36 18.12 -3.37
N VAL A 106 2.38 17.58 -2.64
CA VAL A 106 2.58 16.47 -1.71
C VAL A 106 2.33 15.18 -2.46
N LEU A 107 3.37 14.37 -2.67
CA LEU A 107 3.28 13.12 -3.43
C LEU A 107 3.41 11.93 -2.50
N LYS A 108 2.41 11.05 -2.51
CA LYS A 108 2.44 9.75 -1.83
C LYS A 108 2.78 8.67 -2.85
N ILE A 109 3.93 8.06 -2.70
CA ILE A 109 4.45 7.01 -3.59
C ILE A 109 4.24 5.68 -2.88
N ASP A 110 3.55 4.74 -3.52
CA ASP A 110 3.31 3.38 -3.01
C ASP A 110 3.66 2.35 -4.09
N LEU A 111 4.31 1.26 -3.68
CA LEU A 111 4.65 0.14 -4.52
C LEU A 111 4.84 -1.13 -3.68
N ALA A 112 4.65 -2.30 -4.30
CA ALA A 112 5.01 -3.56 -3.68
C ALA A 112 5.68 -4.53 -4.63
N VAL A 113 6.64 -5.26 -4.07
CA VAL A 113 7.42 -6.30 -4.75
C VAL A 113 7.11 -7.63 -4.06
N HIS A 114 7.05 -8.72 -4.83
CA HIS A 114 7.03 -10.06 -4.25
C HIS A 114 8.09 -10.98 -4.82
N ILE A 115 8.59 -11.86 -3.96
CA ILE A 115 9.43 -13.01 -4.31
C ILE A 115 8.71 -14.25 -3.81
N ASP A 116 8.35 -15.16 -4.72
CA ASP A 116 7.62 -16.39 -4.43
C ASP A 116 6.29 -16.18 -3.67
N GLY A 117 5.67 -15.03 -3.91
CA GLY A 117 4.42 -14.64 -3.26
C GLY A 117 4.59 -14.00 -1.88
N PHE A 118 5.82 -13.89 -1.34
CA PHE A 118 6.09 -13.12 -0.13
C PHE A 118 6.26 -11.64 -0.49
N ILE A 119 5.36 -10.81 0.03
CA ILE A 119 5.13 -9.44 -0.41
C ILE A 119 5.86 -8.46 0.53
N SER A 120 6.55 -7.48 -0.04
CA SER A 120 7.03 -6.29 0.66
C SER A 120 6.42 -5.05 0.03
N ILE A 121 5.67 -4.29 0.82
CA ILE A 121 5.00 -3.05 0.44
C ILE A 121 5.76 -1.90 1.09
N VAL A 122 5.94 -0.79 0.36
CA VAL A 122 6.51 0.43 0.91
C VAL A 122 5.77 1.63 0.35
N ALA A 123 5.39 2.54 1.24
CA ALA A 123 4.85 3.84 0.89
C ALA A 123 5.68 4.95 1.53
N HIS A 124 5.84 6.07 0.81
CA HIS A 124 6.53 7.25 1.31
C HIS A 124 5.94 8.53 0.74
N THR A 125 5.92 9.56 1.57
CA THR A 125 5.34 10.86 1.21
C THR A 125 6.44 11.90 1.14
N ILE A 126 6.48 12.66 0.04
CA ILE A 126 7.44 13.74 -0.21
C ILE A 126 6.71 15.05 -0.52
N VAL A 127 7.44 16.16 -0.44
CA VAL A 127 6.99 17.45 -0.94
C VAL A 127 7.97 17.94 -2.00
N VAL A 128 7.46 18.28 -3.18
CA VAL A 128 8.28 18.66 -4.33
C VAL A 128 8.87 20.06 -4.13
N GLY A 129 10.18 20.19 -4.31
CA GLY A 129 10.89 21.47 -4.22
C GLY A 129 11.26 21.91 -2.80
N ILE A 130 11.16 21.02 -1.82
CA ILE A 130 11.58 21.25 -0.43
C ILE A 130 13.03 20.80 -0.23
N SER A 131 13.79 21.58 0.53
CA SER A 131 15.20 21.32 0.85
C SER A 131 15.49 21.65 2.32
N SER A 132 16.73 21.43 2.76
CA SER A 132 17.19 21.86 4.09
C SER A 132 16.99 23.36 4.34
N ASP A 133 17.07 24.16 3.28
CA ASP A 133 17.03 25.62 3.32
C ASP A 133 15.59 26.16 3.15
N ASN A 134 14.69 25.35 2.59
CA ASN A 134 13.30 25.70 2.35
C ASN A 134 12.38 24.61 2.91
N LYS A 135 12.04 24.73 4.20
CA LYS A 135 11.18 23.76 4.93
C LYS A 135 9.71 24.15 4.85
N ILE A 136 8.84 23.14 4.86
CA ILE A 136 7.40 23.34 5.11
C ILE A 136 7.16 23.76 6.56
N ASN A 137 6.39 24.83 6.77
CA ASN A 137 6.02 25.35 8.09
C ASN A 137 4.50 25.61 8.21
N ASP A 138 3.71 24.94 7.37
CA ASP A 138 2.25 25.01 7.38
C ASP A 138 1.66 23.69 7.92
N LYS A 139 0.33 23.54 7.85
CA LYS A 139 -0.38 22.35 8.35
C LYS A 139 0.06 21.03 7.70
N ARG A 140 0.78 21.06 6.55
CA ARG A 140 1.42 19.86 6.00
C ARG A 140 2.49 19.35 6.96
N ALA A 141 3.32 20.24 7.52
CA ALA A 141 4.38 19.84 8.45
C ALA A 141 3.81 19.06 9.64
N ASP A 142 2.71 19.54 10.20
CA ASP A 142 1.99 18.87 11.28
C ASP A 142 1.47 17.49 10.85
N CYS A 143 0.91 17.39 9.65
CA CYS A 143 0.42 16.12 9.10
C CYS A 143 1.54 15.10 8.87
N PHE A 144 2.68 15.54 8.34
CA PHE A 144 3.87 14.72 8.14
C PHE A 144 4.42 14.18 9.46
N LEU A 145 4.52 15.06 10.48
CA LEU A 145 4.95 14.64 11.81
C LEU A 145 3.92 13.70 12.45
N ALA A 146 2.63 13.96 12.31
CA ALA A 146 1.57 13.10 12.79
C ALA A 146 1.67 11.69 12.21
N ALA A 147 1.78 11.56 10.89
CA ALA A 147 1.93 10.28 10.20
C ALA A 147 3.23 9.56 10.61
N HIS A 148 4.34 10.30 10.70
CA HIS A 148 5.62 9.74 11.13
C HIS A 148 5.56 9.21 12.57
N PHE A 149 5.08 10.02 13.53
CA PHE A 149 5.00 9.57 14.92
C PHE A 149 3.94 8.49 15.13
N ALA A 150 2.83 8.52 14.38
CA ALA A 150 1.82 7.48 14.43
C ALA A 150 2.37 6.13 13.91
N SER A 151 3.11 6.14 12.80
CA SER A 151 3.78 4.92 12.28
C SER A 151 4.82 4.39 13.28
N GLN A 152 5.62 5.26 13.90
CA GLN A 152 6.58 4.87 14.93
C GLN A 152 5.92 4.31 16.20
N ALA A 153 4.79 4.87 16.61
CA ALA A 153 4.03 4.38 17.75
C ALA A 153 3.39 3.01 17.44
N ALA A 154 2.76 2.88 16.27
CA ALA A 154 2.18 1.63 15.80
C ALA A 154 3.26 0.53 15.68
N LEU A 155 4.42 0.82 15.09
CA LEU A 155 5.55 -0.12 15.00
C LEU A 155 5.97 -0.68 16.37
N ARG A 156 5.95 0.15 17.43
CA ARG A 156 6.31 -0.31 18.79
C ARG A 156 5.24 -1.19 19.42
N LEU A 157 3.99 -1.04 18.99
CA LEU A 157 2.85 -1.84 19.43
C LEU A 157 2.63 -3.10 18.59
N MET A 158 3.27 -3.24 17.42
CA MET A 158 3.26 -4.46 16.60
C MET A 158 4.08 -5.57 17.27
N ARG A 159 3.52 -6.16 18.33
CA ARG A 159 4.14 -7.23 19.12
C ARG A 159 3.14 -8.34 19.41
N PRO A 160 3.58 -9.62 19.47
CA PRO A 160 2.72 -10.71 19.86
C PRO A 160 2.03 -10.45 21.20
N GLY A 161 0.73 -10.72 21.27
CA GLY A 161 -0.12 -10.51 22.44
C GLY A 161 -0.81 -9.14 22.50
N ASN A 162 -0.43 -8.18 21.66
CA ASN A 162 -1.15 -6.91 21.55
C ASN A 162 -2.38 -7.05 20.65
N ASP A 163 -3.43 -6.30 20.97
CA ASP A 163 -4.67 -6.24 20.20
C ASP A 163 -4.59 -5.19 19.10
N THR A 164 -5.20 -5.48 17.93
CA THR A 164 -5.23 -4.55 16.80
C THR A 164 -5.87 -3.19 17.15
N TYR A 165 -6.90 -3.19 17.99
CA TYR A 165 -7.56 -1.97 18.46
C TYR A 165 -6.69 -1.10 19.37
N GLN A 166 -5.71 -1.67 20.09
CA GLN A 166 -4.75 -0.86 20.87
C GLN A 166 -3.90 0.01 19.95
N ILE A 167 -3.58 -0.51 18.76
CA ILE A 167 -2.82 0.19 17.72
C ILE A 167 -3.70 1.29 17.11
N THR A 168 -4.94 0.96 16.74
CA THR A 168 -5.93 1.93 16.25
C THR A 168 -6.07 3.13 17.19
N GLU A 169 -6.25 2.87 18.50
CA GLU A 169 -6.40 3.93 19.49
C GLU A 169 -5.13 4.78 19.64
N MET A 170 -3.95 4.16 19.54
CA MET A 170 -2.68 4.89 19.62
C MET A 170 -2.49 5.81 18.42
N ILE A 171 -2.75 5.32 17.20
CA ILE A 171 -2.67 6.13 15.97
C ILE A 171 -3.58 7.36 16.09
N MET A 172 -4.82 7.17 16.56
CA MET A 172 -5.77 8.27 16.76
C MET A 172 -5.28 9.28 17.81
N LYS A 173 -4.71 8.81 18.93
CA LYS A 173 -4.16 9.68 19.98
C LYS A 173 -3.00 10.53 19.44
N VAL A 174 -2.06 9.91 18.74
CA VAL A 174 -0.91 10.63 18.17
C VAL A 174 -1.37 11.68 17.15
N CYS A 175 -2.24 11.31 16.20
CA CYS A 175 -2.71 12.26 15.19
C CYS A 175 -3.45 13.47 15.79
N LYS A 176 -4.17 13.25 16.89
CA LYS A 176 -4.89 14.31 17.60
C LYS A 176 -3.96 15.39 18.18
N GLU A 177 -2.76 15.04 18.62
CA GLU A 177 -1.78 16.00 19.15
C GLU A 177 -1.30 17.00 18.08
N PHE A 178 -1.45 16.66 16.81
CA PHE A 178 -1.08 17.50 15.66
C PHE A 178 -2.31 18.13 14.96
N ASP A 179 -3.50 18.10 15.60
CA ASP A 179 -4.77 18.56 15.00
C ASP A 179 -5.04 17.96 13.60
N CYS A 180 -4.65 16.69 13.46
CA CYS A 180 -4.82 15.86 12.26
C CYS A 180 -5.68 14.65 12.58
N LYS A 181 -6.23 14.02 11.53
CA LYS A 181 -7.10 12.85 11.69
C LYS A 181 -6.64 11.72 10.77
N PRO A 182 -6.54 10.47 11.27
CA PRO A 182 -6.34 9.32 10.40
C PRO A 182 -7.53 9.18 9.44
N VAL A 183 -7.25 8.72 8.22
CA VAL A 183 -8.30 8.47 7.22
C VAL A 183 -9.19 7.33 7.72
N GLU A 184 -10.50 7.58 7.68
CA GLU A 184 -11.54 6.69 8.17
C GLU A 184 -11.61 5.39 7.37
N GLY A 185 -11.61 4.26 8.07
CA GLY A 185 -11.87 2.93 7.47
C GLY A 185 -10.68 2.30 6.73
N MET A 186 -9.51 2.94 6.70
CA MET A 186 -8.32 2.38 6.05
C MET A 186 -7.77 1.20 6.86
N LEU A 187 -7.30 0.17 6.16
CA LEU A 187 -6.88 -1.10 6.74
C LEU A 187 -5.40 -1.38 6.50
N SER A 188 -4.67 -1.69 7.58
CA SER A 188 -3.37 -2.37 7.51
C SER A 188 -3.59 -3.87 7.57
N HIS A 189 -3.12 -4.62 6.58
CA HIS A 189 -3.42 -6.04 6.43
C HIS A 189 -2.28 -6.95 6.89
N GLN A 190 -2.65 -8.10 7.45
CA GLN A 190 -1.74 -9.24 7.54
C GLN A 190 -1.36 -9.69 6.13
N LEU A 191 -0.10 -10.06 5.93
CA LEU A 191 0.42 -10.62 4.69
C LEU A 191 0.65 -12.11 4.85
N LYS A 192 0.26 -12.88 3.83
CA LYS A 192 0.60 -14.30 3.68
C LYS A 192 1.17 -14.54 2.28
N GLN A 193 1.67 -15.74 2.02
CA GLN A 193 2.17 -16.10 0.69
C GLN A 193 1.04 -15.93 -0.35
N PHE A 194 1.29 -15.13 -1.38
CA PHE A 194 0.34 -14.74 -2.44
C PHE A 194 -0.91 -13.99 -1.98
N LYS A 195 -0.98 -13.55 -0.71
CA LYS A 195 -2.16 -12.87 -0.15
C LYS A 195 -1.79 -11.55 0.52
N LEU A 196 -2.25 -10.46 -0.09
CA LEU A 196 -2.02 -9.08 0.35
C LEU A 196 -3.04 -8.63 1.42
N ASP A 197 -4.18 -9.30 1.52
CA ASP A 197 -5.32 -9.04 2.40
C ASP A 197 -5.59 -10.24 3.32
N GLY A 198 -4.62 -10.56 4.18
CA GLY A 198 -4.77 -11.59 5.18
C GLY A 198 -5.96 -11.35 6.12
N PRO A 199 -6.38 -12.39 6.86
CA PRO A 199 -7.61 -12.37 7.64
C PRO A 199 -7.60 -11.34 8.78
N LYS A 200 -6.42 -11.05 9.36
CA LYS A 200 -6.29 -10.05 10.41
C LYS A 200 -5.95 -8.69 9.80
N SER A 201 -6.57 -7.63 10.31
CA SER A 201 -6.28 -6.26 9.91
C SER A 201 -6.36 -5.27 11.08
N ILE A 202 -5.70 -4.14 10.94
CA ILE A 202 -5.77 -3.00 11.85
C ILE A 202 -6.50 -1.88 11.12
N ILE A 203 -7.62 -1.43 11.68
CA ILE A 203 -8.44 -0.37 11.09
C ILE A 203 -8.07 1.00 11.66
N GLN A 204 -8.02 2.03 10.81
CA GLN A 204 -7.80 3.41 11.22
C GLN A 204 -9.12 4.16 11.33
N ASN A 205 -9.24 4.94 12.41
CA ASN A 205 -10.38 5.83 12.68
C ASN A 205 -11.75 5.20 12.33
N PRO A 206 -12.12 4.03 12.91
CA PRO A 206 -13.34 3.32 12.51
C PRO A 206 -14.62 3.99 13.04
N THR A 207 -15.65 4.05 12.18
CA THR A 207 -17.02 4.42 12.55
C THR A 207 -17.68 3.35 13.41
N GLU A 208 -18.86 3.64 13.96
CA GLU A 208 -19.66 2.63 14.65
C GLU A 208 -20.03 1.44 13.75
N SER A 209 -20.24 1.67 12.45
CA SER A 209 -20.49 0.57 11.49
C SER A 209 -19.24 -0.27 11.31
N HIS A 210 -18.09 0.38 11.06
CA HIS A 210 -16.82 -0.33 10.90
C HIS A 210 -16.48 -1.17 12.12
N ARG A 211 -16.75 -0.70 13.34
CA ARG A 211 -16.50 -1.46 14.58
C ARG A 211 -17.37 -2.71 14.74
N LYS A 212 -18.54 -2.75 14.10
CA LYS A 212 -19.41 -3.94 14.11
C LYS A 212 -18.94 -5.00 13.13
N ASP A 213 -18.43 -4.56 11.98
CA ASP A 213 -18.03 -5.44 10.89
C ASP A 213 -16.55 -5.86 10.96
N HIS A 214 -15.71 -5.07 11.63
CA HIS A 214 -14.28 -5.33 11.79
C HIS A 214 -13.99 -6.21 12.99
N GLU A 215 -13.44 -7.40 12.73
CA GLU A 215 -13.07 -8.34 13.79
C GLU A 215 -11.84 -7.86 14.56
N LYS A 216 -11.98 -7.83 15.89
CA LYS A 216 -10.84 -7.64 16.78
C LYS A 216 -9.93 -8.86 16.70
N ALA A 217 -8.64 -8.63 16.49
CA ALA A 217 -7.63 -9.67 16.45
C ALA A 217 -6.46 -9.35 17.39
N THR A 218 -5.74 -10.39 17.78
CA THR A 218 -4.48 -10.30 18.52
C THR A 218 -3.33 -10.64 17.58
N ILE A 219 -2.25 -9.88 17.67
CA ILE A 219 -1.02 -10.12 16.91
C ILE A 219 -0.33 -11.35 17.49
N GLU A 220 0.14 -12.24 16.62
CA GLU A 220 0.83 -13.47 16.99
C GLU A 220 2.28 -13.49 16.48
N ALA A 221 3.07 -14.43 17.00
CA ALA A 221 4.43 -14.64 16.52
C ALA A 221 4.42 -15.19 15.09
N ASN A 222 5.44 -14.85 14.31
CA ASN A 222 5.62 -15.27 12.92
C ASN A 222 4.56 -14.74 11.93
N GLU A 223 3.78 -13.73 12.32
CA GLU A 223 2.90 -12.99 11.41
C GLU A 223 3.64 -11.82 10.76
N VAL A 224 3.26 -11.50 9.52
CA VAL A 224 3.77 -10.37 8.75
C VAL A 224 2.61 -9.43 8.47
N TYR A 225 2.83 -8.12 8.55
CA TYR A 225 1.81 -7.09 8.31
C TYR A 225 2.35 -5.99 7.41
N ALA A 226 1.51 -5.49 6.52
CA ALA A 226 1.69 -4.20 5.86
C ALA A 226 1.01 -3.13 6.72
N LEU A 227 1.82 -2.37 7.47
CA LEU A 227 1.33 -1.24 8.26
C LEU A 227 1.21 -0.02 7.36
N ASP A 228 -0.01 0.45 7.16
CA ASP A 228 -0.35 1.61 6.33
C ASP A 228 -1.00 2.69 7.19
N ILE A 229 -0.42 3.89 7.21
CA ILE A 229 -0.81 5.00 8.07
C ILE A 229 -1.11 6.20 7.18
N LEU A 230 -2.40 6.51 7.05
CA LEU A 230 -2.89 7.58 6.19
C LEU A 230 -3.48 8.67 7.07
N VAL A 231 -2.90 9.86 7.02
CA VAL A 231 -3.29 10.97 7.88
C VAL A 231 -3.73 12.15 7.04
N SER A 232 -4.82 12.80 7.45
CA SER A 232 -5.39 13.95 6.79
C SER A 232 -5.29 15.20 7.66
N THR A 233 -5.03 16.34 7.02
CA THR A 233 -5.22 17.67 7.63
C THR A 233 -6.72 18.03 7.78
N GLY A 234 -7.61 17.17 7.28
CA GLY A 234 -9.05 17.33 7.21
C GLY A 234 -9.85 16.57 8.26
N SER A 235 -11.09 16.25 7.91
CA SER A 235 -11.99 15.46 8.76
C SER A 235 -11.60 13.99 8.83
N GLY A 236 -10.74 13.51 7.91
CA GLY A 236 -10.41 12.10 7.73
C GLY A 236 -11.46 11.30 6.96
N ALA A 237 -12.59 11.92 6.58
CA ALA A 237 -13.64 11.25 5.81
C ALA A 237 -13.23 11.17 4.33
N ALA A 238 -13.08 9.96 3.81
CA ALA A 238 -12.81 9.71 2.41
C ALA A 238 -14.07 9.94 1.56
N ARG A 239 -13.91 10.50 0.35
CA ARG A 239 -14.98 10.57 -0.65
C ARG A 239 -14.51 10.03 -1.98
N GLU A 240 -15.40 9.29 -2.64
CA GLU A 240 -15.15 8.82 -3.99
C GLU A 240 -15.00 10.01 -4.94
N THR A 241 -14.08 9.87 -5.88
CA THR A 241 -13.90 10.81 -6.98
C THR A 241 -14.45 10.28 -8.28
N THR A 242 -14.49 11.15 -9.28
CA THR A 242 -14.82 10.79 -10.67
C THR A 242 -13.68 10.08 -11.40
N ALA A 243 -12.50 9.93 -10.78
CA ALA A 243 -11.37 9.25 -11.40
C ALA A 243 -11.66 7.76 -11.58
N LYS A 244 -11.33 7.20 -12.75
CA LYS A 244 -11.60 5.79 -13.05
C LYS A 244 -10.57 4.87 -12.43
N VAL A 245 -11.04 3.94 -11.59
CA VAL A 245 -10.23 2.86 -10.99
C VAL A 245 -9.44 2.11 -12.07
N SER A 246 -8.12 2.04 -11.89
CA SER A 246 -7.18 1.40 -12.81
C SER A 246 -6.50 0.15 -12.23
N ILE A 247 -6.65 -0.10 -10.93
CA ILE A 247 -5.99 -1.17 -10.19
C ILE A 247 -7.05 -2.15 -9.68
N PHE A 248 -6.86 -3.44 -9.94
CA PHE A 248 -7.86 -4.48 -9.64
C PHE A 248 -7.22 -5.77 -9.18
N LYS A 249 -7.75 -6.37 -8.12
CA LYS A 249 -7.34 -7.70 -7.67
C LYS A 249 -8.26 -8.79 -8.14
N LYS A 250 -7.64 -9.90 -8.53
CA LYS A 250 -8.36 -11.15 -8.71
C LYS A 250 -8.72 -11.75 -7.36
N THR A 251 -10.00 -12.03 -7.15
CA THR A 251 -10.51 -12.75 -5.99
C THR A 251 -10.49 -14.26 -6.22
N ASP A 252 -10.67 -15.03 -5.17
CA ASP A 252 -10.81 -16.49 -5.23
C ASP A 252 -12.20 -16.94 -5.74
N GLU A 253 -13.10 -15.99 -6.01
CA GLU A 253 -14.43 -16.28 -6.53
C GLU A 253 -14.36 -16.83 -7.96
N VAL A 254 -14.90 -18.04 -8.13
CA VAL A 254 -14.98 -18.69 -9.43
C VAL A 254 -16.34 -18.40 -10.07
N TYR A 255 -16.33 -17.54 -11.09
CA TYR A 255 -17.53 -17.22 -11.87
C TYR A 255 -17.37 -17.57 -13.36
N PRO A 256 -18.32 -18.27 -13.99
CA PRO A 256 -18.24 -18.62 -15.41
C PRO A 256 -18.51 -17.40 -16.31
N LEU A 257 -17.43 -16.73 -16.73
CA LEU A 257 -17.48 -15.53 -17.57
C LEU A 257 -18.01 -15.84 -18.99
N LYS A 258 -19.10 -15.15 -19.38
CA LYS A 258 -19.77 -15.34 -20.69
C LYS A 258 -19.05 -14.69 -21.86
N LEU A 259 -18.46 -13.50 -21.66
CA LEU A 259 -17.79 -12.74 -22.72
C LEU A 259 -16.35 -13.23 -22.96
N ARG A 260 -15.95 -13.34 -24.24
CA ARG A 260 -14.59 -13.74 -24.62
C ARG A 260 -13.53 -12.76 -24.12
N ALA A 261 -13.82 -11.46 -24.17
CA ALA A 261 -12.93 -10.42 -23.66
C ALA A 261 -12.68 -10.57 -22.15
N SER A 262 -13.73 -10.81 -21.36
CA SER A 262 -13.62 -11.03 -19.92
C SER A 262 -12.79 -12.28 -19.58
N ARG A 263 -12.98 -13.39 -20.31
CA ARG A 263 -12.15 -14.59 -20.13
C ARG A 263 -10.67 -14.32 -20.41
N ARG A 264 -10.36 -13.60 -21.49
CA ARG A 264 -8.98 -13.24 -21.86
C ARG A 264 -8.32 -12.38 -20.77
N ASN A 265 -9.03 -11.36 -20.29
CA ASN A 265 -8.48 -10.42 -19.31
C ASN A 265 -8.35 -11.07 -17.91
N CYS A 266 -9.28 -11.93 -17.51
CA CYS A 266 -9.19 -12.65 -16.23
C CYS A 266 -8.00 -13.62 -16.17
N CYS A 267 -7.60 -14.23 -17.30
CA CYS A 267 -6.43 -15.10 -17.37
C CYS A 267 -5.08 -14.35 -17.28
N SER A 268 -5.04 -13.06 -17.61
CA SER A 268 -3.80 -12.25 -17.60
C SER A 268 -3.56 -11.45 -16.32
N VAL A 269 -4.54 -11.38 -15.40
CA VAL A 269 -4.39 -10.70 -14.10
C VAL A 269 -3.75 -11.68 -13.13
N GLN A 270 -2.48 -11.45 -12.77
CA GLN A 270 -1.75 -12.34 -11.87
C GLN A 270 -1.70 -11.83 -10.43
N ILE A 271 -1.40 -10.55 -10.17
CA ILE A 271 -1.57 -9.88 -8.86
C ILE A 271 -1.62 -8.36 -9.13
N TYR A 272 -2.69 -7.67 -8.74
CA TYR A 272 -2.75 -6.21 -8.56
C TYR A 272 -3.72 -5.98 -7.39
N SER A 273 -3.46 -5.16 -6.38
CA SER A 273 -4.36 -5.09 -5.20
C SER A 273 -5.63 -4.27 -5.47
N THR A 274 -6.69 -4.52 -4.71
CA THR A 274 -7.90 -3.71 -4.71
C THR A 274 -7.68 -2.52 -3.80
N SER A 275 -7.93 -1.33 -4.32
CA SER A 275 -8.92 -0.52 -3.62
C SER A 275 -10.11 -0.31 -4.52
N ASP A 276 -11.27 -0.57 -3.96
CA ASP A 276 -12.48 0.03 -4.46
C ASP A 276 -12.31 1.56 -4.38
N ASN A 277 -12.38 2.21 -5.54
CA ASN A 277 -12.50 3.64 -5.76
C ASN A 277 -11.29 4.52 -5.43
N TYR A 278 -11.13 5.57 -6.25
CA TYR A 278 -10.20 6.67 -5.99
C TYR A 278 -10.79 7.57 -4.92
N TRP A 279 -10.16 7.60 -3.75
CA TRP A 279 -10.60 8.43 -2.65
C TRP A 279 -9.85 9.75 -2.60
N THR A 280 -10.58 10.83 -2.33
CA THR A 280 -9.99 12.13 -1.98
C THR A 280 -10.52 12.61 -0.64
N CYS A 281 -9.72 13.44 0.04
CA CYS A 281 -10.23 14.22 1.16
C CYS A 281 -11.07 15.41 0.64
N PRO A 282 -12.23 15.71 1.27
CA PRO A 282 -13.00 16.91 0.99
C PRO A 282 -12.18 18.20 1.13
N ASP A 283 -12.59 19.24 0.42
CA ASP A 283 -12.09 20.62 0.57
C ASP A 283 -10.60 20.83 0.23
N ASN A 284 -10.04 20.01 -0.66
CA ASN A 284 -8.64 20.13 -1.12
C ASN A 284 -7.60 19.98 0.02
N ARG A 285 -7.98 19.29 1.10
CA ARG A 285 -7.10 19.02 2.25
C ARG A 285 -6.14 17.88 1.95
N ILE A 286 -4.97 17.95 2.56
CA ILE A 286 -3.83 17.10 2.21
C ILE A 286 -3.89 15.81 3.00
N THR A 287 -3.59 14.72 2.31
CA THR A 287 -3.37 13.41 2.90
C THR A 287 -1.90 13.05 2.77
N VAL A 288 -1.32 12.54 3.85
CA VAL A 288 0.06 12.06 3.96
C VAL A 288 0.06 10.59 4.28
#